data_AF-A0A919Q5F4-F1
#
_entry.id   AF-A0A919Q5F4-F1
#
_cell.length_a   1.000
_cell.length_b   1.000
_cell.length_c   1.000
_cell.angle_alpha   90.00
_cell.angle_beta   90.00
_cell.angle_gamma   90.00
#
_symmetry.space_group_name_H-M   'P 1'
#
loop_
_entity.id
_entity.type
_entity.pdbx_description
1 polymer ?
#
loop_
_entity_poly.entity_id
_entity_poly.type
_entity_poly.pdbx_seq_one_letter_code
_entity_poly.pdbx_strand_id
1 'polypeptide(L)'
;MRTIVGFAAAVATGCVLLAGCSDSGDLAITNDSGVAVEVSTGDDLTSIGPYGGVVLLEYGCTPGDVTLTFADDAQVIVPGPVCPPDSIAIAPSGTVTVIEAPV
;
A
#
# COMPACT_ATOMS: atom_id res chain seq x y z
N MET A 1 24.57 33.29 48.46
CA MET A 1 24.97 33.93 47.19
C MET A 1 25.10 32.85 46.13
N ARG A 2 24.38 33.01 45.01
CA ARG A 2 24.58 32.38 43.68
C ARG A 2 24.20 30.89 43.52
N THR A 3 23.46 30.41 42.52
CA THR A 3 22.45 30.94 41.57
C THR A 3 21.77 29.70 40.99
N ILE A 4 20.45 29.69 40.85
CA ILE A 4 19.68 28.61 40.20
C ILE A 4 20.00 28.66 38.69
N VAL A 5 20.37 27.53 38.08
CA VAL A 5 20.47 27.40 36.62
C VAL A 5 19.43 26.38 36.19
N GLY A 6 18.39 26.88 35.52
CA GLY A 6 17.23 26.13 35.08
C GLY A 6 17.58 25.07 34.05
N PHE A 7 17.03 23.88 34.25
CA PHE A 7 17.08 22.77 33.32
C PHE A 7 15.96 22.96 32.29
N ALA A 8 16.27 23.65 31.18
CA ALA A 8 15.35 23.80 30.08
C ALA A 8 15.25 22.46 29.33
N ALA A 9 14.22 21.67 29.65
CA ALA A 9 13.86 20.48 28.90
C ALA A 9 13.27 20.90 27.54
N ALA A 10 14.10 20.91 26.50
CA ALA A 10 13.63 20.95 25.13
C ALA A 10 13.07 19.57 24.77
N VAL A 11 11.75 19.41 24.89
CA VAL A 11 11.03 18.26 24.33
C VAL A 11 11.05 18.44 22.82
N ALA A 12 12.08 17.90 22.18
CA ALA A 12 12.09 17.71 20.74
C ALA A 12 11.06 16.60 20.43
N THR A 13 9.82 17.00 20.20
CA THR A 13 8.81 16.15 19.56
C THR A 13 9.30 15.85 18.16
N GLY A 14 10.11 14.79 18.03
CA GLY A 14 10.44 14.22 16.75
C GLY A 14 9.17 13.68 16.13
N CYS A 15 8.68 14.34 15.08
CA CYS A 15 7.81 13.68 14.12
C CYS A 15 8.58 12.49 13.57
N VAL A 16 8.30 11.29 14.08
CA VAL A 16 8.72 10.08 13.40
C VAL A 16 7.88 10.02 12.14
N LEU A 17 8.41 10.58 11.05
CA LEU A 17 7.90 10.31 9.72
C LEU A 17 8.17 8.82 9.49
N LEU A 18 7.19 7.95 9.74
CA LEU A 18 7.13 6.63 9.13
C LEU A 18 6.89 6.86 7.63
N ALA A 19 7.90 7.41 6.93
CA ALA A 19 8.05 7.08 5.53
C ALA A 19 8.39 5.59 5.55
N GLY A 20 7.36 4.74 5.42
CA GLY A 20 7.60 3.35 5.07
C GLY A 20 8.51 3.39 3.86
N CYS A 21 9.71 2.80 3.97
CA CYS A 21 10.62 2.64 2.86
C CYS A 21 9.92 1.71 1.86
N SER A 22 9.01 2.26 1.05
CA SER A 22 8.69 1.66 -0.24
C SER A 22 9.88 2.00 -1.11
N ASP A 23 10.62 0.97 -1.51
CA ASP A 23 11.63 1.15 -2.53
C ASP A 23 10.91 1.52 -3.84
N SER A 24 11.60 2.25 -4.72
CA SER A 24 11.06 2.68 -6.02
C SER A 24 10.58 1.53 -6.93
N GLY A 25 10.86 0.28 -6.56
CA GLY A 25 10.39 -0.93 -7.24
C GLY A 25 9.28 -1.70 -6.54
N ASP A 26 8.76 -1.24 -5.40
CA ASP A 26 7.77 -2.00 -4.64
C ASP A 26 6.34 -1.78 -5.16
N LEU A 27 5.62 -2.85 -5.45
CA LEU A 27 4.20 -2.78 -5.84
C LEU A 27 3.32 -3.01 -4.61
N ALA A 28 2.56 -1.98 -4.23
CA ALA A 28 1.64 -2.05 -3.09
C ALA A 28 0.20 -2.31 -3.55
N ILE A 29 -0.49 -3.18 -2.82
CA ILE A 29 -1.90 -3.50 -3.03
C ILE A 29 -2.60 -3.48 -1.67
N THR A 30 -3.59 -2.62 -1.49
CA THR A 30 -4.36 -2.51 -0.23
C THR A 30 -5.80 -2.98 -0.40
N ASN A 31 -6.32 -3.62 0.63
CA ASN A 31 -7.69 -4.10 0.71
C ASN A 31 -8.38 -3.54 1.95
N ASP A 32 -9.06 -2.41 1.81
CA ASP A 32 -9.86 -1.82 2.89
C ASP A 32 -11.29 -2.38 2.94
N SER A 33 -11.59 -3.40 2.12
CA SER A 33 -12.90 -4.05 2.10
C SER A 33 -13.04 -5.10 3.21
N GLY A 34 -14.29 -5.43 3.53
CA GLY A 34 -14.62 -6.46 4.52
C GLY A 34 -14.50 -7.90 4.04
N VAL A 35 -13.97 -8.13 2.83
CA VAL A 35 -13.86 -9.46 2.21
C VAL A 35 -12.42 -9.74 1.79
N ALA A 36 -12.05 -11.01 1.73
CA ALA A 36 -10.76 -11.42 1.17
C ALA A 36 -10.77 -11.29 -0.36
N VAL A 37 -9.61 -11.02 -0.93
CA VAL A 37 -9.42 -10.86 -2.38
C VAL A 37 -8.20 -11.66 -2.81
N GLU A 38 -8.36 -12.50 -3.83
CA GLU A 38 -7.20 -13.07 -4.54
C GLU A 38 -6.78 -12.14 -5.66
N VAL A 39 -5.49 -11.86 -5.74
CA VAL A 39 -4.90 -10.96 -6.74
C VAL A 39 -3.92 -11.74 -7.59
N SER A 40 -4.15 -11.78 -8.89
CA SER A 40 -3.22 -12.31 -9.88
C SER A 40 -2.60 -11.17 -10.68
N THR A 41 -1.28 -11.06 -10.65
CA THR A 41 -0.50 -10.06 -11.40
C THR A 41 -0.08 -10.56 -12.79
N GLY A 42 -0.49 -11.77 -13.17
CA GLY A 42 -0.11 -12.45 -14.41
C GLY A 42 1.01 -13.47 -14.24
N ASP A 43 1.88 -13.28 -13.26
CA ASP A 43 3.00 -14.18 -12.92
C ASP A 43 3.01 -14.61 -11.44
N ASP A 44 2.32 -13.90 -10.56
CA ASP A 44 2.09 -14.26 -9.16
C ASP A 44 0.59 -14.32 -8.82
N LEU A 45 0.27 -15.05 -7.75
CA LEU A 45 -1.07 -15.15 -7.18
C LEU A 45 -0.97 -15.02 -5.65
N THR A 46 -1.58 -13.98 -5.09
CA THR A 46 -1.56 -13.69 -3.66
C THR A 46 -2.97 -13.46 -3.13
N SER A 47 -3.25 -13.99 -1.94
CA SER A 47 -4.49 -13.71 -1.21
C SER A 47 -4.29 -12.60 -0.18
N ILE A 48 -5.13 -11.58 -0.23
CA ILE A 48 -5.15 -10.45 0.71
C ILE A 48 -6.42 -10.57 1.55
N GLY A 49 -6.24 -10.70 2.87
CA GLY A 49 -7.36 -10.75 3.81
C GLY A 49 -8.16 -9.44 3.88
N PRO A 50 -9.35 -9.45 4.52
CA PRO A 50 -10.12 -8.24 4.80
C PRO A 50 -9.31 -7.20 5.57
N TYR A 51 -9.46 -5.92 5.24
CA TYR A 51 -8.75 -4.80 5.88
C TYR A 51 -7.22 -4.99 5.94
N GLY A 52 -6.66 -5.59 4.88
CA GLY A 52 -5.28 -5.98 4.76
C GLY A 52 -4.55 -5.29 3.61
N GLY A 53 -3.36 -5.76 3.31
CA GLY A 53 -2.59 -5.32 2.16
C GLY A 53 -1.34 -6.18 2.00
N VAL A 54 -0.73 -6.08 0.83
CA VAL A 54 0.56 -6.70 0.51
C VAL A 54 1.44 -5.68 -0.18
N VAL A 55 2.75 -5.82 0.03
CA VAL A 55 3.78 -5.11 -0.72
C VAL A 55 4.67 -6.17 -1.35
N LEU A 56 4.70 -6.19 -2.68
CA LEU A 56 5.59 -7.05 -3.45
C LEU A 56 6.91 -6.30 -3.65
N LEU A 57 7.94 -6.75 -2.95
CA LEU A 57 9.24 -6.06 -2.93
C LEU A 57 9.97 -6.24 -4.26
N GLU A 58 10.59 -5.17 -4.74
CA GLU A 58 11.39 -5.15 -5.98
C GLU A 58 10.65 -5.73 -7.20
N TYR A 59 9.32 -5.74 -7.18
CA TYR A 59 8.49 -6.37 -8.19
C TYR A 59 8.48 -5.57 -9.50
N GLY A 60 8.57 -4.24 -9.42
CA GLY A 60 8.50 -3.34 -10.55
C GLY A 60 7.11 -3.33 -11.18
N CYS A 61 7.05 -3.25 -12.50
CA CYS A 61 5.79 -3.24 -13.23
C CYS A 61 5.19 -4.64 -13.36
N THR A 62 3.87 -4.76 -13.22
CA THR A 62 3.18 -6.01 -13.55
C THR A 62 3.42 -6.40 -15.01
N PRO A 63 3.53 -7.70 -15.35
CA PRO A 63 3.67 -8.16 -16.74
C PRO A 63 2.51 -7.77 -17.67
N GLY A 64 1.34 -7.51 -17.09
CA GLY A 64 0.12 -7.14 -17.79
C GLY A 64 -1.00 -6.79 -16.82
N ASP A 65 -2.23 -7.06 -17.21
CA ASP A 65 -3.44 -6.80 -16.40
C ASP A 65 -3.40 -7.53 -15.06
N VAL A 66 -3.90 -6.86 -14.03
CA VAL A 66 -4.07 -7.45 -12.69
C VAL A 66 -5.52 -7.88 -12.54
N THR A 67 -5.75 -9.14 -12.19
CA THR A 67 -7.09 -9.67 -11.92
C THR A 67 -7.31 -9.82 -10.43
N LEU A 68 -8.39 -9.22 -9.94
CA LEU A 68 -8.84 -9.34 -8.55
C LEU A 68 -10.09 -10.19 -8.52
N THR A 69 -10.06 -11.28 -7.74
CA THR A 69 -11.20 -12.19 -7.53
C THR A 69 -11.68 -12.06 -6.10
N PHE A 70 -12.95 -11.67 -5.92
CA PHE A 70 -13.60 -11.53 -4.63
C PHE A 70 -14.22 -12.86 -4.17
N ALA A 71 -14.61 -12.93 -2.89
CA ALA A 71 -15.16 -14.14 -2.28
C ALA A 71 -16.47 -14.66 -2.90
N ASP A 72 -17.17 -13.84 -3.69
CA ASP A 72 -18.37 -14.18 -4.45
C ASP A 72 -18.08 -14.52 -5.92
N ASP A 73 -16.81 -14.81 -6.26
CA ASP A 73 -16.28 -15.03 -7.61
C ASP A 73 -16.41 -13.83 -8.55
N ALA A 74 -16.79 -12.65 -8.05
CA ALA A 74 -16.76 -11.43 -8.85
C ALA A 74 -15.31 -11.09 -9.22
N GLN A 75 -15.10 -10.69 -10.48
CA GLN A 75 -13.78 -10.33 -10.98
C GLN A 75 -13.73 -8.87 -11.39
N VAL A 76 -12.64 -8.21 -11.01
CA VAL A 76 -12.27 -6.89 -11.51
C VAL A 76 -10.91 -6.98 -12.16
N ILE A 77 -10.83 -6.51 -13.40
CA ILE A 77 -9.57 -6.45 -14.14
C ILE A 77 -9.10 -5.00 -14.08
N VAL A 78 -7.89 -4.81 -13.56
CA VAL A 78 -7.15 -3.55 -13.62
C VAL A 78 -6.25 -3.62 -14.85
N PRO A 79 -6.47 -2.78 -15.87
CA PRO A 79 -5.62 -2.74 -17.05
C PRO A 79 -4.18 -2.43 -16.66
N GLY A 80 -3.25 -3.27 -17.11
CA GLY A 80 -1.83 -3.13 -16.81
C GLY A 80 -1.02 -2.58 -17.99
N PRO A 81 0.30 -2.43 -17.81
CA PRO A 81 1.05 -2.71 -16.58
C PRO A 81 0.82 -1.66 -15.49
N VAL A 82 0.71 -2.08 -14.23
CA VAL A 82 0.73 -1.19 -13.06
C VAL A 82 2.16 -1.12 -12.55
N CYS A 83 2.71 0.09 -12.49
CA CYS A 83 4.12 0.33 -12.16
C CYS A 83 4.24 1.18 -10.89
N PRO A 84 5.15 0.84 -9.97
CA PRO A 84 5.54 1.73 -8.90
C PRO A 84 6.00 3.09 -9.47
N PRO A 85 5.70 4.21 -8.80
CA PRO A 85 5.12 4.33 -7.46
C PRO A 85 3.58 4.19 -7.39
N ASP A 86 2.90 3.82 -8.49
CA ASP A 86 1.47 3.59 -8.47
C ASP A 86 1.12 2.33 -7.66
N SER A 87 -0.10 2.32 -7.10
CA SER A 87 -0.58 1.23 -6.26
C SER A 87 -2.02 0.86 -6.57
N ILE A 88 -2.45 -0.34 -6.19
CA ILE A 88 -3.84 -0.78 -6.35
C ILE A 88 -4.52 -0.69 -4.99
N ALA A 89 -5.63 0.03 -4.91
CA ALA A 89 -6.43 0.16 -3.70
C ALA A 89 -7.83 -0.38 -3.92
N ILE A 90 -8.29 -1.20 -2.97
CA ILE A 90 -9.67 -1.69 -2.90
C ILE A 90 -10.36 -0.94 -1.76
N ALA A 91 -11.30 -0.08 -2.10
CA ALA A 91 -12.04 0.73 -1.14
C ALA A 91 -12.98 -0.13 -0.26
N PRO A 92 -13.50 0.41 0.86
CA PRO A 92 -14.47 -0.30 1.70
C PRO A 92 -15.73 -0.77 0.96
N SER A 93 -16.09 -0.10 -0.14
CA SER A 93 -17.20 -0.46 -1.02
C SER A 93 -16.89 -1.63 -1.98
N GLY A 94 -15.65 -2.13 -2.02
CA GLY A 94 -15.15 -3.08 -3.02
C GLY A 94 -14.77 -2.43 -4.35
N THR A 95 -14.81 -1.10 -4.46
CA THR A 95 -14.34 -0.39 -5.66
C THR A 95 -12.83 -0.47 -5.77
N VAL A 96 -12.34 -0.93 -6.92
CA VAL A 96 -10.89 -1.03 -7.20
C VAL A 96 -10.43 0.19 -7.98
N THR A 97 -9.33 0.79 -7.55
CA THR A 97 -8.71 1.96 -8.20
C THR A 97 -7.20 1.82 -8.23
N VAL A 98 -6.57 2.33 -9.29
CA VAL A 98 -5.14 2.61 -9.29
C VAL A 98 -4.93 3.99 -8.67
N ILE A 99 -4.08 4.06 -7.65
CA ILE A 99 -3.65 5.31 -7.04
C ILE A 99 -2.31 5.68 -7.64
N GLU A 100 -2.34 6.69 -8.50
CA GLU A 100 -1.15 7.27 -9.11
C GLU A 100 -0.39 8.14 -8.10
N ALA A 101 0.93 8.08 -8.12
CA ALA A 101 1.72 8.99 -7.29
C ALA A 101 1.68 10.43 -7.83
N PRO A 102 1.70 11.45 -6.96
CA PRO A 102 1.79 12.83 -7.40
C PRO A 102 3.12 13.08 -8.13
N VAL A 103 3.04 13.59 -9.36
CA VAL A 103 4.17 14.04 -10.19
C VAL A 103 4.76 15.38 -9.75
#